data_AF-X1E7J7-F1
#
_entry.id   AF-X1E7J7-F1
#
_cell.length_a   1.000
_cell.length_b   1.000
_cell.length_c   1.000
_cell.angle_alpha   90.00
_cell.angle_beta   90.00
_cell.angle_gamma   90.00
#
_symmetry.space_group_name_H-M   'P 1'
#
loop_
_entity.id
_entity.type
_entity.pdbx_description
1 polymer ?
#
loop_
_entity_poly.entity_id
_entity_poly.type
_entity_poly.pdbx_seq_one_letter_code
_entity_poly.pdbx_strand_id
1 'polypeptide(L)'
;MVSTAEYKARKKEARARFVNPYKVGDIFHHSWGYDQTNCDFYQVVEVKKASVVLRKIGAKHVEGSEGFMSESLMPEKDAFITEGHHALTKYDGNITPDNCTILKRVSFYVQEDDSLRCYIRAPYGWCSLWEG
;
A
#
# COMPACT_ATOMS: atom_id res chain seq x y z
N MET A 1 -10.51 -29.74 -6.67
CA MET A 1 -9.39 -28.81 -6.96
C MET A 1 -9.69 -28.13 -8.27
N VAL A 2 -9.68 -26.79 -8.31
CA VAL A 2 -9.89 -26.03 -9.55
C VAL A 2 -8.73 -26.33 -10.49
N SER A 3 -8.99 -26.70 -11.73
CA SER A 3 -7.92 -26.98 -12.70
C SER A 3 -7.14 -25.69 -13.00
N THR A 4 -5.86 -25.82 -13.38
CA THR A 4 -5.01 -24.67 -13.73
C THR A 4 -5.60 -23.84 -14.87
N ALA A 5 -6.39 -24.45 -15.76
CA ALA A 5 -7.08 -23.77 -16.86
C ALA A 5 -8.23 -22.90 -16.35
N GLU A 6 -9.09 -23.43 -15.48
CA GLU A 6 -10.19 -22.68 -14.85
C GLU A 6 -9.67 -21.53 -13.99
N TYR A 7 -8.58 -21.74 -13.24
CA TYR A 7 -7.93 -20.66 -12.47
C TYR A 7 -7.44 -19.51 -13.37
N LYS A 8 -6.79 -19.84 -14.50
CA LYS A 8 -6.32 -18.83 -15.46
C LYS A 8 -7.50 -18.07 -16.10
N ALA A 9 -8.58 -18.77 -16.43
CA ALA A 9 -9.80 -18.17 -16.98
C ALA A 9 -10.46 -17.20 -15.98
N ARG A 10 -10.68 -17.64 -14.74
CA ARG A 10 -11.22 -16.80 -13.64
C ARG A 10 -10.37 -15.55 -13.43
N LYS A 11 -9.04 -15.69 -13.42
CA LYS A 11 -8.13 -14.55 -13.28
C LYS A 11 -8.18 -13.59 -14.48
N LYS A 12 -8.35 -14.11 -15.70
CA LYS A 12 -8.49 -13.29 -16.91
C LYS A 12 -9.79 -12.48 -16.88
N GLU A 13 -10.89 -13.11 -16.51
CA GLU A 13 -12.18 -12.45 -16.34
C GLU A 13 -12.14 -11.40 -15.22
N ALA A 14 -11.60 -11.78 -14.05
CA ALA A 14 -11.35 -10.87 -12.94
C ALA A 14 -10.52 -9.63 -13.35
N ARG A 15 -9.52 -9.81 -14.23
CA ARG A 15 -8.72 -8.71 -14.76
C ARG A 15 -9.49 -7.83 -15.75
N ALA A 16 -10.44 -8.39 -16.50
CA ALA A 16 -11.29 -7.65 -17.42
C ALA A 16 -12.32 -6.79 -16.66
N ARG A 17 -12.90 -7.33 -15.58
CA ARG A 17 -13.84 -6.62 -14.69
C ARG A 17 -13.16 -5.82 -13.57
N PHE A 18 -11.82 -5.78 -13.56
CA PHE A 18 -11.08 -5.09 -12.50
C PHE A 18 -11.38 -3.60 -12.51
N VAL A 19 -11.88 -3.10 -11.39
CA VAL A 19 -12.01 -1.69 -11.09
C VAL A 19 -11.10 -1.41 -9.90
N ASN A 20 -10.30 -0.35 -9.99
CA ASN A 20 -9.43 0.05 -8.89
C ASN A 20 -10.30 0.49 -7.71
N PRO A 21 -10.25 -0.18 -6.55
CA PRO A 21 -11.11 0.14 -5.42
C PRO A 21 -10.61 1.34 -4.60
N TYR A 22 -9.37 1.77 -4.84
CA TYR A 22 -8.75 2.84 -4.06
C TYR A 22 -9.16 4.23 -4.58
N LYS A 23 -9.16 5.20 -3.67
CA LYS A 23 -9.47 6.61 -3.92
C LYS A 23 -8.29 7.50 -3.56
N VAL A 24 -8.25 8.69 -4.14
CA VAL A 24 -7.28 9.73 -3.75
C VAL A 24 -7.51 10.07 -2.26
N GLY A 25 -6.42 10.13 -1.51
CA GLY A 25 -6.44 10.34 -0.07
C GLY A 25 -6.48 9.05 0.77
N ASP A 26 -6.62 7.87 0.15
CA ASP A 26 -6.41 6.61 0.85
C ASP A 26 -4.96 6.53 1.35
N ILE A 27 -4.78 5.96 2.53
CA ILE A 27 -3.46 5.82 3.14
C ILE A 27 -3.12 4.34 3.22
N PHE A 28 -1.92 4.00 2.77
CA PHE A 28 -1.33 2.69 2.91
C PHE A 28 -0.33 2.71 4.04
N HIS A 29 -0.41 1.68 4.86
CA HIS A 29 0.52 1.39 5.92
C HIS A 29 1.40 0.21 5.49
N HIS A 30 2.71 0.39 5.57
CA HIS A 30 3.70 -0.65 5.32
C HIS A 30 4.61 -0.82 6.53
N SER A 31 4.45 -1.94 7.22
CA SER A 31 5.31 -2.33 8.34
C SER A 31 6.44 -3.23 7.81
N TRP A 32 7.69 -2.88 8.11
CA TRP A 32 8.86 -3.70 7.77
C TRP A 32 9.90 -3.67 8.90
N GLY A 33 10.63 -4.76 9.05
CA GLY A 33 11.59 -4.92 10.15
C GLY A 33 11.43 -6.30 10.80
N TYR A 34 12.56 -6.90 11.21
CA TYR A 34 12.57 -8.19 11.89
C TYR A 34 12.27 -8.04 13.40
N ASP A 35 12.47 -6.83 13.95
CA ASP A 35 12.32 -6.50 15.39
C ASP A 35 12.02 -5.00 15.62
N GLN A 36 11.86 -4.19 14.57
CA GLN A 36 11.68 -2.73 14.70
C GLN A 36 10.34 -2.29 14.10
N THR A 37 9.64 -1.43 14.86
CA THR A 37 8.37 -0.74 14.56
C THR A 37 8.52 0.31 13.45
N ASN A 38 9.27 0.01 12.39
CA ASN A 38 9.40 0.92 11.26
C ASN A 38 8.14 0.79 10.40
N CYS A 39 7.24 1.74 10.60
CA CYS A 39 6.01 1.89 9.84
C CYS A 39 6.17 3.05 8.86
N ASP A 40 6.11 2.76 7.57
CA ASP A 40 6.03 3.78 6.55
C ASP A 40 4.58 3.96 6.09
N PHE A 41 4.20 5.22 5.90
CA PHE A 41 2.87 5.58 5.43
C PHE A 41 2.93 6.23 4.05
N TYR A 42 1.94 5.92 3.24
CA TYR A 42 1.86 6.37 1.86
C TYR A 42 0.45 6.81 1.53
N GLN A 43 0.28 8.03 1.04
CA GLN A 43 -1.02 8.54 0.60
C GLN A 43 -1.18 8.39 -0.91
N VAL A 44 -2.36 7.96 -1.34
CA VAL A 44 -2.76 7.95 -2.75
C VAL A 44 -2.98 9.39 -3.21
N VAL A 45 -2.20 9.83 -4.19
CA VAL A 45 -2.34 11.16 -4.81
C VAL A 45 -3.02 11.08 -6.18
N GLU A 46 -2.98 9.92 -6.84
CA GLU A 46 -3.64 9.69 -8.12
C GLU A 46 -4.10 8.22 -8.23
N VAL A 47 -5.28 8.01 -8.80
CA VAL A 47 -5.82 6.67 -9.07
C VAL A 47 -5.90 6.47 -10.58
N LYS A 48 -5.16 5.48 -11.08
CA LYS A 48 -5.24 5.03 -12.47
C LYS A 48 -6.05 3.74 -12.57
N LYS A 49 -6.38 3.32 -13.80
CA LYS A 49 -7.22 2.14 -14.07
C LYS A 49 -6.77 0.85 -13.35
N ALA A 50 -5.48 0.60 -13.25
CA ALA A 50 -4.92 -0.61 -12.62
C ALA A 50 -3.73 -0.34 -11.69
N SER A 51 -3.48 0.94 -11.39
CA SER A 51 -2.33 1.40 -10.62
C SER A 51 -2.75 2.59 -9.77
N VAL A 52 -2.01 2.84 -8.71
CA VAL A 52 -2.13 4.05 -7.88
C VAL A 52 -0.79 4.76 -7.86
N VAL A 53 -0.83 6.08 -7.77
CA VAL A 53 0.34 6.91 -7.51
C VAL A 53 0.32 7.23 -6.02
N LEU A 54 1.38 6.85 -5.34
CA LEU A 54 1.56 7.01 -3.92
C LEU A 54 2.58 8.10 -3.65
N ARG A 55 2.43 8.80 -2.53
CA ARG A 55 3.42 9.73 -2.00
C ARG A 55 3.64 9.40 -0.52
N LYS A 56 4.90 9.30 -0.11
CA LYS A 56 5.23 8.98 1.27
C LYS A 56 4.82 10.15 2.18
N ILE A 57 4.20 9.83 3.31
CA ILE A 57 3.78 10.80 4.30
C ILE A 57 4.45 10.52 5.65
N GLY A 58 4.56 11.57 6.46
CA GLY A 58 5.02 11.45 7.84
C GLY A 58 4.06 10.65 8.72
N ALA A 59 4.57 10.20 9.86
CA ALA A 59 3.80 9.62 10.94
C ALA A 59 3.89 10.52 12.17
N LYS A 60 2.83 10.53 12.98
CA LYS A 60 2.83 11.13 14.32
C LYS A 60 2.53 10.06 15.36
N HIS A 61 3.18 10.20 16.51
CA HIS A 61 2.85 9.41 17.69
C HIS A 61 1.49 9.84 18.22
N VAL A 62 0.64 8.89 18.60
CA VAL A 62 -0.62 9.19 19.27
C VAL A 62 -0.33 9.46 20.75
N GLU A 63 -0.50 10.72 21.17
CA GLU A 63 -0.42 11.12 22.58
C GLU A 63 -1.37 10.25 23.43
N GLY A 64 -0.82 9.55 24.43
CA GLY A 64 -1.58 8.65 25.31
C GLY A 64 -1.58 7.18 24.90
N SER A 65 -0.93 6.81 23.80
CA SER A 65 -0.68 5.39 23.42
C SER A 65 0.63 4.83 23.98
N GLU A 66 1.30 5.56 24.87
CA GLU A 66 2.61 5.23 25.49
C GLU A 66 2.51 4.07 26.52
N GLY A 67 1.82 2.99 26.17
CA GLY A 67 1.83 1.74 26.92
C GLY A 67 3.12 0.96 26.69
N PHE A 68 3.50 0.13 27.68
CA PHE A 68 4.79 -0.56 27.82
C PHE A 68 5.38 -1.24 26.56
N MET A 69 4.55 -1.57 25.54
CA MET A 69 4.96 -2.07 24.21
C MET A 69 3.90 -1.79 23.11
N SER A 70 3.21 -0.65 23.11
CA SER A 70 2.12 -0.40 22.13
C SER A 70 2.05 1.03 21.64
N GLU A 71 3.18 1.56 21.19
CA GLU A 71 3.21 2.83 20.49
C GLU A 71 2.40 2.75 19.18
N SER A 72 1.36 3.57 19.09
CA SER A 72 0.55 3.68 17.88
C SER A 72 1.04 4.85 17.03
N LEU A 73 1.50 4.57 15.82
CA LEU A 73 1.81 5.58 14.82
C LEU A 73 0.57 5.87 13.98
N MET A 74 0.14 7.12 13.96
CA MET A 74 -0.91 7.58 13.05
C MET A 74 -0.27 8.27 11.84
N PRO A 75 -0.71 7.94 10.61
CA PRO A 75 -0.29 8.68 9.44
C PRO A 75 -0.75 10.13 9.52
N GLU A 76 0.14 11.06 9.18
CA GLU A 76 -0.24 12.45 9.00
C GLU A 76 -0.62 12.68 7.53
N LYS A 77 -1.94 12.72 7.29
CA LYS A 77 -2.47 13.01 5.95
C LYS A 77 -1.93 14.35 5.44
N ASP A 78 -1.54 14.39 4.17
CA ASP A 78 -0.98 15.53 3.45
C ASP A 78 0.41 16.00 3.94
N ALA A 79 1.01 15.36 4.95
CA ALA A 79 2.38 15.62 5.38
C ALA A 79 3.41 14.91 4.50
N PHE A 80 3.50 15.35 3.26
CA PHE A 80 4.34 14.71 2.26
C PHE A 80 5.83 14.87 2.55
N ILE A 81 6.53 13.74 2.58
CA ILE A 81 7.99 13.70 2.70
C ILE A 81 8.60 14.08 1.34
N THR A 82 9.57 14.99 1.36
CA THR A 82 10.26 15.49 0.15
C THR A 82 11.55 14.73 -0.14
N GLU A 83 12.19 14.19 0.89
CA GLU A 83 13.46 13.48 0.79
C GLU A 83 13.44 12.21 1.66
N GLY A 84 13.87 11.08 1.10
CA GLY A 84 13.92 9.83 1.84
C GLY A 84 14.56 8.70 1.05
N HIS A 85 15.29 7.85 1.75
CA HIS A 85 15.87 6.64 1.17
C HIS A 85 14.79 5.56 0.99
N HIS A 86 14.80 4.88 -0.17
CA HIS A 86 13.94 3.73 -0.50
C HIS A 86 12.42 3.97 -0.36
N ALA A 87 11.77 4.35 -1.46
CA ALA A 87 10.41 4.87 -1.41
C ALA A 87 9.29 3.85 -1.08
N LEU A 88 9.48 2.54 -1.25
CA LEU A 88 8.52 1.51 -0.78
C LEU A 88 9.16 0.12 -0.87
N THR A 89 9.93 -0.08 -1.95
CA THR A 89 10.73 -1.27 -2.17
C THR A 89 12.17 -0.89 -2.44
N LYS A 90 13.10 -1.84 -2.24
CA LYS A 90 14.50 -1.66 -2.62
C LYS A 90 14.71 -1.36 -4.12
N TYR A 91 13.70 -1.62 -4.95
CA TYR A 91 13.72 -1.36 -6.39
C TYR A 91 13.11 0.01 -6.75
N ASP A 92 12.40 0.65 -5.81
CA ASP A 92 11.96 2.02 -6.01
C ASP A 92 13.13 2.96 -5.75
N GLY A 93 13.20 4.02 -6.56
CA GLY A 93 14.17 5.09 -6.35
C GLY A 93 13.99 5.77 -5.00
N ASN A 94 14.98 6.57 -4.62
CA ASN A 94 14.81 7.47 -3.49
C ASN A 94 13.72 8.51 -3.78
N ILE A 95 13.10 8.98 -2.71
CA ILE A 95 12.20 10.12 -2.77
C ILE A 95 13.08 11.36 -2.86
N THR A 96 12.95 12.09 -3.95
CA THR A 96 13.59 13.39 -4.17
C THR A 96 12.52 14.41 -4.53
N PRO A 97 12.82 15.73 -4.46
CA PRO A 97 11.88 16.76 -4.88
C PRO A 97 11.36 16.55 -6.31
N ASP A 98 12.24 16.10 -7.22
CA ASP A 98 11.90 15.82 -8.63
C ASP A 98 11.19 14.46 -8.83
N ASN A 99 11.35 13.51 -7.90
CA ASN A 99 10.75 12.18 -7.97
C ASN A 99 10.09 11.82 -6.63
N CYS A 100 9.07 12.59 -6.27
CA CYS A 100 8.39 12.44 -4.98
C CYS A 100 7.26 11.40 -4.99
N THR A 101 6.95 10.81 -6.15
CA THR A 101 5.80 9.91 -6.34
C THR A 101 6.20 8.50 -6.75
N ILE A 102 5.45 7.51 -6.31
CA ILE A 102 5.69 6.10 -6.54
C ILE A 102 4.49 5.51 -7.27
N LEU A 103 4.70 5.02 -8.49
CA LEU A 103 3.66 4.30 -9.22
C LEU A 103 3.64 2.83 -8.78
N LYS A 104 2.51 2.36 -8.25
CA LYS A 104 2.32 0.96 -7.89
C LYS A 104 1.13 0.35 -8.58
N ARG A 105 1.34 -0.85 -9.14
CA ARG A 105 0.26 -1.65 -9.72
C ARG A 105 -0.56 -2.26 -8.60
N VAL A 106 -1.88 -2.13 -8.69
CA VAL A 106 -2.81 -2.82 -7.80
C VAL A 106 -2.84 -4.30 -8.18
N SER A 107 -2.47 -5.15 -7.23
CA SER A 107 -2.58 -6.60 -7.36
C SER A 107 -3.88 -7.06 -6.71
N PHE A 108 -4.39 -8.20 -7.13
CA PHE A 108 -5.62 -8.76 -6.57
C PHE A 108 -5.60 -10.28 -6.53
N TYR A 109 -6.33 -10.83 -5.59
CA TYR A 109 -6.71 -12.24 -5.54
C TYR A 109 -8.23 -12.37 -5.76
N VAL A 110 -8.63 -13.40 -6.48
CA VAL A 110 -10.04 -13.78 -6.64
C VAL A 110 -10.39 -14.67 -5.46
N GLN A 111 -11.35 -14.25 -4.66
CA GLN A 111 -11.85 -15.01 -3.53
C GLN A 111 -12.83 -16.11 -3.99
N GLU A 112 -13.27 -16.96 -3.07
CA GLU A 112 -14.21 -18.05 -3.39
C GLU A 112 -15.58 -17.53 -3.82
N ASP A 113 -15.99 -16.38 -3.28
CA ASP A 113 -17.23 -15.64 -3.61
C ASP A 113 -17.12 -14.77 -4.88
N ASP A 114 -16.06 -14.97 -5.68
CA ASP A 114 -15.73 -14.18 -6.86
C ASP A 114 -15.42 -12.68 -6.62
N SER A 115 -15.36 -12.24 -5.36
CA SER A 115 -14.91 -10.89 -5.00
C SER A 115 -13.40 -10.74 -5.21
N LEU A 116 -12.95 -9.50 -5.43
CA LEU A 116 -11.54 -9.19 -5.65
C LEU A 116 -10.93 -8.56 -4.40
N ARG A 117 -10.04 -9.28 -3.72
CA ARG A 117 -9.23 -8.71 -2.65
C ARG A 117 -8.02 -8.01 -3.26
N CYS A 118 -8.04 -6.67 -3.26
CA CYS A 118 -6.98 -5.84 -3.81
C CYS A 118 -5.91 -5.50 -2.76
N TYR A 119 -4.66 -5.42 -3.19
CA TYR A 119 -3.52 -5.06 -2.34
C TYR A 119 -2.38 -4.45 -3.16
N ILE A 120 -1.52 -3.68 -2.48
CA ILE A 120 -0.27 -3.20 -3.05
C ILE A 120 0.86 -4.15 -2.66
N ARG A 121 1.66 -4.56 -3.65
CA ARG A 121 2.75 -5.50 -3.39
C ARG A 121 3.94 -4.77 -2.76
N ALA A 122 4.18 -5.05 -1.49
CA ALA A 122 5.43 -4.74 -0.81
C ALA A 122 6.43 -5.92 -0.95
N PRO A 123 7.75 -5.67 -0.89
CA PRO A 123 8.77 -6.70 -1.05
C PRO A 123 8.97 -7.51 0.24
N TYR A 124 8.67 -6.90 1.39
CA TYR A 124 8.76 -7.49 2.73
C TYR A 124 7.51 -7.06 3.52
N GLY A 125 6.87 -7.98 4.24
CA GLY A 125 5.71 -7.66 5.07
C GLY A 125 4.40 -7.45 4.31
N TRP A 126 3.52 -6.67 4.92
CA TRP A 126 2.15 -6.43 4.46
C TRP A 126 1.99 -4.93 4.20
N CYS A 127 1.48 -4.57 3.02
CA CYS A 127 1.05 -3.20 2.72
C CYS A 127 -0.47 -3.19 2.65
N SER A 128 -1.07 -2.63 3.69
CA SER A 128 -2.52 -2.67 3.92
C SER A 128 -3.08 -1.26 3.82
N LEU A 129 -4.34 -1.15 3.40
CA LEU A 129 -5.09 0.09 3.55
C LEU A 129 -5.20 0.40 5.05
N TRP A 130 -4.88 1.62 5.46
CA TRP A 130 -5.05 2.10 6.82
C TRP A 130 -6.50 2.58 6.98
N GLU A 131 -7.24 1.95 7.89
CA GLU A 131 -8.69 2.21 8.08
C GLU A 131 -9.01 3.13 9.28
N GLY A 132 -8.00 3.62 10.00
CA GLY A 132 -8.17 4.38 11.24
C GLY A 132 -7.82 3.56 12.46
#